data_AF-A0A2M6ZYD7-F1
#
_entry.id   AF-A0A2M6ZYD7-F1
#
_cell.length_a   1.000
_cell.length_b   1.000
_cell.length_c   1.000
_cell.angle_alpha   90.00
_cell.angle_beta   90.00
_cell.angle_gamma   90.00
#
_symmetry.space_group_name_H-M   'P 1'
#
loop_
_entity.id
_entity.type
_entity.pdbx_description
1 polymer ?
#
loop_
_entity_poly.entity_id
_entity_poly.type
_entity_poly.pdbx_seq_one_letter_code
_entity_poly.pdbx_strand_id
1 'polypeptide(L)'
;MYGEHGRPIYLDRIAADFPELKILGSHTGYPWVEELISVCYKWDNIWFGCSAWMPRLWSPAIVQYVNSRLGAERCIWGTNMLPWKECLQQIDALGLREENKNRLIRENAIELFKL
;
A
#
# COMPACT_ATOMS: atom_id res chain seq x y z
N MET A 1 14.58 6.08 -10.72
CA MET A 1 14.24 6.99 -11.83
C MET A 1 12.72 6.96 -11.96
N TYR A 2 12.01 7.99 -11.50
CA TYR A 2 10.55 8.06 -11.64
C TYR A 2 10.25 8.46 -13.08
N GLY A 3 9.79 7.50 -13.88
CA GLY A 3 9.44 7.71 -15.28
C GLY A 3 7.93 7.64 -15.47
N GLU A 4 7.42 8.29 -16.50
CA GLU A 4 6.00 8.31 -16.86
C GLU A 4 5.39 6.90 -16.85
N HIS A 5 6.11 5.88 -17.29
CA HIS A 5 5.65 4.48 -17.33
C HIS A 5 5.31 3.85 -15.97
N GLY A 6 5.71 4.45 -14.85
CA GLY A 6 5.41 3.98 -13.50
C GLY A 6 4.12 4.55 -12.90
N ARG A 7 3.34 5.32 -13.67
CA ARG A 7 2.17 6.03 -13.17
C ARG A 7 1.02 5.07 -12.78
N PRO A 8 0.44 5.17 -11.58
CA PRO A 8 -0.62 4.26 -11.12
C PRO A 8 -1.86 4.18 -12.02
N ILE A 9 -2.18 5.23 -12.80
CA ILE A 9 -3.32 5.24 -13.71
C ILE A 9 -3.29 4.09 -14.72
N TYR A 10 -2.13 3.55 -15.08
CA TYR A 10 -2.06 2.40 -15.99
C TYR A 10 -2.64 1.12 -15.38
N LEU A 11 -2.70 1.02 -14.04
CA LEU A 11 -3.37 -0.08 -13.37
C LEU A 11 -4.88 -0.07 -13.61
N ASP A 12 -5.49 1.09 -13.91
CA ASP A 12 -6.92 1.22 -14.19
C ASP A 12 -7.37 0.30 -15.33
N ARG A 13 -6.60 0.34 -16.43
CA ARG A 13 -6.92 -0.47 -17.61
C ARG A 13 -6.71 -1.97 -17.33
N ILE A 14 -5.63 -2.31 -16.64
CA ILE A 14 -5.31 -3.70 -16.30
C ILE A 14 -6.39 -4.29 -15.38
N ALA A 15 -6.84 -3.53 -14.37
CA ALA A 15 -7.90 -4.00 -13.47
C ALA A 15 -9.24 -4.17 -14.18
N ALA A 16 -9.56 -3.31 -15.15
CA ALA A 16 -10.76 -3.45 -15.97
C ALA A 16 -10.71 -4.69 -16.87
N ASP A 17 -9.56 -4.95 -17.51
CA ASP A 17 -9.38 -6.09 -18.42
C ASP A 17 -9.27 -7.43 -17.65
N PHE A 18 -8.76 -7.41 -16.42
CA PHE A 18 -8.51 -8.60 -15.59
C PHE A 18 -9.09 -8.44 -14.17
N PRO A 19 -10.43 -8.46 -13.99
CA PRO A 19 -11.06 -8.18 -12.70
C PRO A 19 -10.73 -9.19 -11.59
N GLU A 20 -10.37 -10.43 -11.97
CA GLU A 20 -9.99 -11.48 -11.01
C GLU A 20 -8.51 -11.42 -10.61
N LEU A 21 -7.66 -10.73 -11.39
CA LEU A 21 -6.24 -10.60 -11.10
C LEU A 21 -6.05 -9.67 -9.92
N LYS A 22 -5.38 -10.15 -8.85
CA LYS A 22 -4.95 -9.30 -7.74
C LYS A 22 -3.66 -8.57 -8.12
N ILE A 23 -3.67 -7.25 -7.97
CA ILE A 23 -2.58 -6.36 -8.40
C ILE A 23 -2.06 -5.61 -7.18
N LEU A 24 -0.75 -5.65 -6.94
CA LEU A 24 -0.10 -4.89 -5.87
C LEU A 24 0.67 -3.70 -6.46
N GLY A 25 0.16 -2.48 -6.24
CA GLY A 25 0.86 -1.24 -6.59
C GLY A 25 2.02 -1.02 -5.62
N SER A 26 3.22 -1.44 -6.01
CA SER A 26 4.39 -1.45 -5.13
C SER A 26 4.85 -0.04 -4.70
N HIS A 27 5.55 -0.01 -3.56
CA HIS A 27 6.19 1.14 -2.92
C HIS A 27 5.28 2.09 -2.13
N THR A 28 4.84 3.20 -2.69
CA THR A 28 3.96 4.16 -2.02
C THR A 28 3.18 5.01 -3.03
N GLY A 29 3.30 4.68 -4.31
CA GLY A 29 2.83 5.51 -5.41
C GLY A 29 3.65 6.79 -5.64
N TYR A 30 4.67 7.13 -4.83
CA TYR A 30 5.43 8.38 -5.01
C TYR A 30 6.02 8.53 -6.43
N PRO A 31 5.87 9.70 -7.10
CA PRO A 31 5.22 10.94 -6.63
C PRO A 31 3.68 11.01 -6.79
N TRP A 32 3.04 9.99 -7.35
CA TRP A 32 1.60 9.87 -7.62
C TRP A 32 0.82 9.16 -6.50
N VAL A 33 1.11 9.48 -5.24
CA VAL A 33 0.49 8.82 -4.07
C VAL A 33 -1.04 8.87 -4.14
N GLU A 34 -1.60 10.06 -4.35
CA GLU A 34 -3.05 10.29 -4.43
C GLU A 34 -3.69 9.53 -5.60
N GLU A 35 -2.94 9.33 -6.68
CA GLU A 35 -3.44 8.59 -7.84
C GLU A 35 -3.52 7.10 -7.55
N LEU A 36 -2.51 6.53 -6.88
CA LEU A 36 -2.56 5.14 -6.44
C LEU A 36 -3.71 4.93 -5.45
N ILE A 37 -3.90 5.85 -4.50
CA ILE A 37 -5.04 5.83 -3.56
C ILE A 37 -6.37 5.86 -4.35
N SER A 38 -6.51 6.76 -5.31
CA SER A 38 -7.73 6.90 -6.13
C SER A 38 -8.04 5.63 -6.92
N VAL A 39 -7.02 4.98 -7.47
CA VAL A 39 -7.15 3.72 -8.20
C VAL A 39 -7.57 2.58 -7.26
N CYS A 40 -7.02 2.50 -6.04
CA CYS A 40 -7.45 1.52 -5.03
C CYS A 40 -8.88 1.75 -4.53
N TYR A 41 -9.36 3.00 -4.52
CA TYR A 41 -10.77 3.31 -4.24
C TYR A 41 -11.71 2.80 -5.35
N LYS A 42 -11.27 2.87 -6.61
CA LYS A 42 -12.09 2.46 -7.75
C LYS A 42 -12.14 0.94 -7.92
N TRP A 43 -11.05 0.24 -7.66
CA TRP A 43 -10.90 -1.18 -7.99
C TRP A 43 -10.63 -2.06 -6.77
N ASP A 44 -11.46 -3.08 -6.58
CA ASP A 44 -11.35 -4.02 -5.45
C ASP A 44 -10.19 -5.01 -5.56
N ASN A 45 -9.62 -5.17 -6.75
CA ASN A 45 -8.51 -6.07 -7.03
C ASN A 45 -7.15 -5.36 -7.00
N ILE A 46 -7.08 -4.07 -6.69
CA ILE A 46 -5.83 -3.32 -6.54
C ILE A 46 -5.53 -3.10 -5.06
N TRP A 47 -4.31 -3.48 -4.69
CA TRP A 47 -3.73 -3.35 -3.35
C TRP A 47 -2.66 -2.27 -3.32
N PHE A 48 -2.57 -1.57 -2.20
CA PHE A 48 -1.58 -0.53 -1.95
C PHE A 48 -0.35 -1.14 -1.27
N GLY A 49 0.78 -1.17 -1.97
CA GLY A 49 2.06 -1.55 -1.38
C GLY A 49 2.65 -0.38 -0.62
N CYS A 50 3.10 -0.62 0.61
CA CYS A 50 3.85 0.29 1.48
C CYS A 50 5.28 -0.26 1.65
N SER A 51 6.20 0.08 0.76
CA SER A 51 7.59 -0.39 0.74
C SER A 51 8.56 0.64 0.18
N ALA A 52 9.86 0.36 0.26
CA ALA A 52 10.96 1.20 -0.25
C ALA A 52 11.14 2.58 0.37
N TRP A 53 10.21 3.04 1.20
CA TRP A 53 10.31 4.28 1.95
C TRP A 53 10.21 4.02 3.44
N MET A 54 11.07 4.67 4.21
CA MET A 54 10.99 4.67 5.67
C MET A 54 9.58 5.16 6.11
N PRO A 55 8.88 4.46 7.00
CA PRO A 55 7.51 4.81 7.40
C PRO A 55 7.35 6.25 7.90
N ARG A 56 8.36 6.82 8.57
CA ARG A 56 8.36 8.24 8.99
C ARG A 56 8.30 9.26 7.84
N LEU A 57 8.60 8.82 6.61
CA LEU A 57 8.58 9.65 5.40
C LEU A 57 7.29 9.47 4.58
N TRP A 58 6.38 8.59 5.02
CA TRP A 58 5.09 8.46 4.34
C TRP A 58 4.32 9.76 4.45
N SER A 59 3.71 10.17 3.34
CA SER A 59 2.86 11.36 3.34
C SER A 59 1.66 11.14 4.28
N PRO A 60 1.09 12.21 4.83
CA PRO A 60 -0.12 12.11 5.66
C PRO A 60 -1.26 11.36 4.97
N ALA A 61 -1.39 11.48 3.64
CA ALA A 61 -2.38 10.78 2.84
C ALA A 61 -2.22 9.25 2.91
N ILE A 62 -0.99 8.72 2.87
CA ILE A 62 -0.73 7.28 3.02
C ILE A 62 -1.19 6.83 4.40
N VAL A 63 -0.79 7.55 5.46
CA VAL A 63 -1.14 7.19 6.84
C VAL A 63 -2.66 7.22 7.04
N GLN A 64 -3.33 8.24 6.54
CA GLN A 64 -4.79 8.35 6.57
C GLN A 64 -5.47 7.22 5.80
N TYR A 65 -4.98 6.89 4.60
CA TYR A 65 -5.53 5.82 3.78
C TYR A 65 -5.36 4.46 4.43
N VAL A 66 -4.16 4.11 4.90
CA VAL A 66 -3.87 2.88 5.67
C VAL A 66 -4.77 2.78 6.89
N ASN A 67 -5.06 3.90 7.57
CA ASN A 67 -5.93 3.92 8.74
C ASN A 67 -7.43 4.07 8.41
N SER A 68 -7.80 4.11 7.13
CA SER A 68 -9.21 4.13 6.69
C SER A 68 -9.77 2.71 6.64
N ARG A 69 -11.10 2.57 6.57
CA ARG A 69 -11.75 1.25 6.45
C ARG A 69 -11.28 0.50 5.21
N LEU A 70 -11.18 1.18 4.06
CA LEU A 70 -10.80 0.54 2.80
C LEU A 70 -9.31 0.17 2.78
N GLY A 71 -8.43 1.10 3.18
CA GLY A 71 -6.99 0.85 3.15
C GLY A 71 -6.55 -0.18 4.19
N ALA A 72 -7.22 -0.25 5.34
CA ALA A 72 -6.96 -1.28 6.35
C ALA A 72 -7.02 -2.71 5.79
N GLU A 73 -7.92 -2.96 4.84
CA GLU A 73 -8.10 -4.27 4.19
C GLU A 73 -7.27 -4.44 2.91
N ARG A 74 -6.61 -3.38 2.42
CA ARG A 74 -5.96 -3.36 1.09
C ARG A 74 -4.52 -2.85 1.07
N CYS A 75 -3.91 -2.62 2.23
CA CYS A 75 -2.52 -2.15 2.32
C CYS A 75 -1.57 -3.26 2.81
N ILE A 76 -0.41 -3.43 2.17
CA ILE A 76 0.61 -4.39 2.60
C ILE A 76 1.93 -3.68 2.80
N TRP A 77 2.56 -3.89 3.94
CA TRP A 77 3.91 -3.41 4.19
C TRP A 77 4.99 -4.41 3.79
N GLY A 78 6.08 -3.91 3.22
CA GLY A 78 7.28 -4.68 2.93
C GLY A 78 8.54 -3.84 3.10
N THR A 79 9.62 -4.46 3.56
CA THR A 79 10.87 -3.73 3.86
C THR A 79 11.53 -3.16 2.61
N ASN A 80 11.50 -3.89 1.49
CA ASN A 80 12.33 -3.59 0.32
C ASN A 80 13.81 -3.36 0.70
N MET A 81 14.37 -4.30 1.47
CA MET A 81 15.74 -4.26 2.03
C MET A 81 16.00 -3.17 3.08
N LEU A 82 14.99 -2.39 3.50
CA LEU A 82 15.13 -1.47 4.63
C LEU A 82 15.27 -2.21 5.98
N PRO A 83 15.91 -1.59 6.99
CA PRO A 83 16.06 -2.18 8.33
C PRO A 83 14.70 -2.45 9.00
N TRP A 84 14.28 -3.70 9.01
CA TRP A 84 12.92 -4.09 9.41
C TRP A 84 12.56 -3.65 10.85
N LYS A 85 13.49 -3.77 11.81
CA LYS A 85 13.27 -3.35 13.20
C LYS A 85 12.96 -1.86 13.32
N GLU A 86 13.74 -1.03 12.62
CA GLU A 86 13.54 0.42 12.63
C GLU A 86 12.23 0.79 11.93
N CYS A 87 11.89 0.13 10.82
CA CYS A 87 10.62 0.35 10.14
C CYS A 87 9.43 0.01 11.04
N LEU A 88 9.44 -1.11 11.76
CA LEU A 88 8.34 -1.47 12.66
C LEU A 88 8.17 -0.44 13.78
N GLN A 89 9.26 0.02 14.39
CA GLN A 89 9.21 1.10 15.40
C GLN A 89 8.60 2.39 14.83
N GLN A 90 8.93 2.74 13.57
CA GLN A 90 8.34 3.90 12.92
C GLN A 90 6.86 3.69 12.60
N ILE A 91 6.44 2.48 12.20
CA ILE A 91 5.02 2.15 11.98
C ILE A 91 4.22 2.28 13.28
N ASP A 92 4.76 1.81 14.40
CA ASP A 92 4.14 1.98 15.72
C ASP A 92 3.94 3.46 16.07
N ALA A 93 4.87 4.32 15.66
CA ALA A 93 4.80 5.77 15.87
C ALA A 93 3.82 6.52 14.95
N LEU A 94 3.23 5.86 13.93
CA LEU A 94 2.27 6.48 13.00
C LEU A 94 0.87 6.71 13.59
N GLY A 95 0.57 6.13 14.77
CA GLY A 95 -0.75 6.27 15.40
C GLY A 95 -1.87 5.54 14.65
N LEU A 96 -1.55 4.44 13.97
CA LEU A 96 -2.55 3.56 13.35
C LEU A 96 -3.39 2.88 14.43
N ARG A 97 -4.65 2.55 14.13
CA ARG A 97 -5.40 1.61 14.99
C ARG A 97 -4.68 0.27 15.02
N GLU A 98 -4.63 -0.39 16.17
CA GLU A 98 -3.90 -1.65 16.34
C GLU A 98 -4.34 -2.73 15.35
N GLU A 99 -5.65 -2.83 15.09
CA GLU A 99 -6.20 -3.73 14.08
C GLU A 99 -5.68 -3.43 12.66
N ASN A 100 -5.63 -2.16 12.27
CA ASN A 100 -5.15 -1.72 10.96
C ASN A 100 -3.65 -1.95 10.80
N LYS A 101 -2.88 -1.73 11.87
CA LYS A 101 -1.45 -2.05 11.92
C LYS A 101 -1.21 -3.54 11.71
N ASN A 102 -1.92 -4.40 12.45
CA ASN A 102 -1.80 -5.85 12.33
C ASN A 102 -2.15 -6.34 10.91
N ARG A 103 -3.19 -5.75 10.30
CA ARG A 103 -3.52 -6.02 8.90
C ARG A 103 -2.40 -5.60 7.95
N LEU A 104 -1.88 -4.38 8.09
CA LEU A 104 -0.81 -3.84 7.27
C LEU A 104 0.46 -4.71 7.28
N ILE A 105 0.91 -5.14 8.46
CA ILE A 105 2.20 -5.84 8.60
C ILE A 105 2.09 -7.37 8.45
N ARG A 106 0.88 -7.93 8.46
CA ARG A 106 0.68 -9.39 8.49
C ARG A 106 -0.59 -9.87 7.78
N GLU A 107 -1.78 -9.56 8.30
CA GLU A 107 -3.01 -10.28 7.90
C GLU A 107 -3.33 -10.11 6.41
N ASN A 108 -3.12 -8.91 5.87
CA ASN A 108 -3.36 -8.63 4.44
C ASN A 108 -2.44 -9.45 3.53
N ALA A 109 -1.20 -9.71 3.94
CA ALA A 109 -0.28 -10.54 3.17
C ALA A 109 -0.69 -12.02 3.19
N ILE A 110 -1.15 -12.52 4.35
CA ILE A 110 -1.67 -13.89 4.47
C ILE A 110 -2.90 -14.08 3.57
N GLU A 111 -3.84 -13.12 3.60
CA GLU A 111 -5.04 -13.15 2.77
C GLU A 111 -4.71 -13.09 1.27
N LEU A 112 -3.88 -12.13 0.86
CA LEU A 112 -3.55 -11.91 -0.55
C LEU A 112 -2.75 -13.08 -1.15
N PHE A 113 -1.76 -13.59 -0.42
CA PHE A 113 -0.82 -14.59 -0.93
C PHE A 113 -1.19 -16.03 -0.54
N LYS A 114 -2.25 -16.23 0.26
CA LYS A 114 -2.73 -17.55 0.72
C LYS A 114 -1.63 -18.35 1.45
N LEU A 115 -0.99 -17.71 2.43
CA LEU A 115 0.10 -18.27 3.23
C LEU A 115 -0.38 -19.10 4.42
#